data_AF-A0A0C2GIT5-F1
#
_entry.id   AF-A0A0C2GIT5-F1
#
_cell.length_a   1.000
_cell.length_b   1.000
_cell.length_c   1.000
_cell.angle_alpha   90.00
_cell.angle_beta   90.00
_cell.angle_gamma   90.00
#
_symmetry.space_group_name_H-M   'P 1'
#
loop_
_entity.id
_entity.type
_entity.pdbx_description
1 polymer ?
#
loop_
_entity_poly.entity_id
_entity_poly.type
_entity_poly.pdbx_seq_one_letter_code
_entity_poly.pdbx_strand_id
1 'polypeptide(L)'
;LFNSSSITGICLTFSRVYPTYDFACPIVDSIEGVTHALRTTEYHDRDDQYYFICDALGLRKPYIWSYARLNMTNTVMSKRKLTWFVNEGLVEGWDDPRFPTVRGVMRRGMTVEGLRQFIIAQGGSRSVVMMEWDKIWSFNKKVIDPIAPRYTALDSTSLVPVFISTPVSVEEAQVPLHPKNPEVGTKTIWRSAKLLVEQVDAREMKSGDTVTFVNWGNIKIMSVEKKQDTVTQIHAVLDLANQDFKKTMKVTWIAEADAPSAALIPVMTVDYDHIISKAIIAKEEDWKNYINYDSVHYTKMVGEPALLNVKKGDIIQLQRKGFYICDHEHQKRSEFSGVETPLLLIYIPDGHVKETANKAKQVKKFEMLS
;
A
#
# COMPACT_ATOMS: atom_id res chain seq x y z
N LEU A 1 -12.33 12.15 -13.70
CA LEU A 1 -13.13 12.63 -14.85
C LEU A 1 -14.60 12.20 -14.69
N PHE A 2 -15.32 12.92 -13.82
CA PHE A 2 -16.74 13.25 -13.99
C PHE A 2 -16.83 14.63 -13.36
N ASN A 3 -16.38 15.61 -14.15
CA ASN A 3 -16.38 17.00 -13.78
C ASN A 3 -17.84 17.43 -13.71
N SER A 4 -18.28 17.93 -12.57
CA SER A 4 -19.62 18.49 -12.35
C SER A 4 -19.85 19.82 -13.10
N SER A 5 -19.13 20.04 -14.19
CA SER A 5 -19.06 21.32 -14.92
C SER A 5 -19.30 21.17 -16.42
N SER A 6 -19.64 19.97 -16.90
CA SER A 6 -19.88 19.70 -18.33
C SER A 6 -21.31 19.28 -18.65
N ILE A 7 -22.19 19.15 -17.65
CA ILE A 7 -23.64 18.99 -17.85
C ILE A 7 -24.32 20.34 -17.53
N THR A 8 -23.79 21.42 -18.10
CA THR A 8 -24.43 22.75 -18.09
C THR A 8 -24.88 23.16 -19.49
N GLY A 9 -24.85 22.24 -20.47
CA GLY A 9 -25.24 22.54 -21.85
C GLY A 9 -26.63 22.03 -22.25
N ILE A 10 -27.12 20.92 -21.69
CA ILE A 10 -28.42 20.33 -22.07
C ILE A 10 -28.99 19.59 -20.85
N CYS A 11 -29.55 20.32 -19.88
CA CYS A 11 -30.36 19.71 -18.83
C CYS A 11 -31.59 20.58 -18.55
N LEU A 12 -32.61 20.35 -19.37
CA LEU A 12 -34.04 20.32 -19.04
C LEU A 12 -34.50 21.25 -17.91
N THR A 13 -34.96 22.42 -18.33
CA THR A 13 -35.81 23.39 -17.64
C THR A 13 -37.23 22.86 -17.30
N PHE A 14 -37.40 21.59 -16.90
CA PHE A 14 -38.73 20.94 -16.99
C PHE A 14 -39.41 20.43 -15.71
N SER A 15 -38.89 20.61 -14.49
CA SER A 15 -39.73 20.36 -13.30
C SER A 15 -39.34 21.19 -12.08
N ARG A 16 -40.36 21.70 -11.37
CA ARG A 16 -40.23 22.40 -10.07
C ARG A 16 -40.46 21.48 -8.87
N VAL A 17 -40.73 20.19 -9.11
CA VAL A 17 -41.04 19.17 -8.11
C VAL A 17 -40.31 17.89 -8.49
N TYR A 18 -39.62 17.28 -7.52
CA TYR A 18 -38.87 16.04 -7.70
C TYR A 18 -39.47 14.94 -6.81
N PRO A 19 -39.58 13.69 -7.31
CA PRO A 19 -40.06 12.59 -6.49
C PRO A 19 -39.06 12.27 -5.38
N THR A 20 -39.57 11.78 -4.25
CA THR A 20 -38.73 11.24 -3.18
C THR A 20 -38.23 9.84 -3.54
N TYR A 21 -37.17 9.39 -2.86
CA TYR A 21 -36.62 8.04 -3.02
C TYR A 21 -37.70 6.96 -2.87
N ASP A 22 -38.50 7.04 -1.80
CA ASP A 22 -39.53 6.03 -1.48
C ASP A 22 -40.63 5.95 -2.54
N PHE A 23 -40.92 7.05 -3.25
CA PHE A 23 -41.90 7.05 -4.35
C PHE A 23 -41.31 6.58 -5.68
N ALA A 24 -40.08 7.00 -6.00
CA ALA A 24 -39.46 6.71 -7.28
C ALA A 24 -38.99 5.26 -7.42
N CYS A 25 -38.39 4.68 -6.37
CA CYS A 25 -37.78 3.35 -6.45
C CYS A 25 -38.74 2.23 -6.88
N PRO A 26 -39.95 2.07 -6.30
CA PRO A 26 -40.88 1.01 -6.73
C PRO A 26 -41.29 1.13 -8.20
N ILE A 27 -41.42 2.36 -8.70
CA ILE A 27 -41.80 2.65 -10.08
C ILE A 27 -40.66 2.26 -11.02
N VAL A 28 -39.43 2.74 -10.74
CA VAL A 28 -38.25 2.46 -11.56
C VAL A 28 -37.95 0.96 -11.58
N ASP A 29 -37.90 0.31 -10.42
CA ASP A 29 -37.60 -1.12 -10.32
C ASP A 29 -38.66 -1.97 -11.08
N SER A 30 -39.93 -1.58 -11.02
CA SER A 30 -40.99 -2.23 -11.78
C SER A 30 -40.81 -2.05 -13.30
N ILE A 31 -40.61 -0.80 -13.76
CA ILE A 31 -40.51 -0.46 -15.19
C ILE A 31 -39.25 -1.07 -15.82
N GLU A 32 -38.12 -1.04 -15.13
CA GLU A 32 -36.84 -1.57 -15.63
C GLU A 32 -36.76 -3.11 -15.62
N GLY A 33 -37.80 -3.80 -15.14
CA GLY A 33 -37.81 -5.26 -15.14
C GLY A 33 -37.01 -5.89 -13.99
N VAL A 34 -36.64 -5.12 -12.95
CA VAL A 34 -35.89 -5.63 -11.79
C VAL A 34 -36.64 -6.79 -11.14
N THR A 35 -36.01 -7.96 -11.04
CA THR A 35 -36.62 -9.15 -10.42
C THR A 35 -36.38 -9.18 -8.91
N HIS A 36 -35.15 -8.84 -8.49
CA HIS A 36 -34.72 -8.82 -7.10
C HIS A 36 -34.07 -7.47 -6.79
N ALA A 37 -34.73 -6.67 -5.97
CA ALA A 37 -34.22 -5.41 -5.46
C ALA A 37 -33.35 -5.70 -4.22
N LEU A 38 -32.03 -5.69 -4.40
CA LEU A 38 -31.08 -5.91 -3.31
C LEU A 38 -30.82 -4.59 -2.57
N ARG A 39 -31.08 -4.56 -1.25
CA ARG A 39 -30.89 -3.35 -0.43
C ARG A 39 -30.33 -3.62 0.95
N THR A 40 -29.85 -2.59 1.64
CA THR A 40 -29.37 -2.77 3.02
C THR A 40 -30.53 -2.96 3.99
N THR A 41 -30.29 -3.69 5.09
CA THR A 41 -31.28 -3.94 6.15
C THR A 41 -31.79 -2.66 6.84
N GLU A 42 -31.08 -1.54 6.70
CA GLU A 42 -31.48 -0.21 7.20
C GLU A 42 -32.80 0.29 6.58
N TYR A 43 -33.21 -0.27 5.43
CA TYR A 43 -34.45 0.11 4.75
C TYR A 43 -35.62 -0.84 5.02
N HIS A 44 -35.47 -1.83 5.90
CA HIS A 44 -36.48 -2.87 6.10
C HIS A 44 -37.88 -2.31 6.44
N ASP A 45 -37.96 -1.32 7.32
CA ASP A 45 -39.22 -0.68 7.73
C ASP A 45 -39.98 0.03 6.59
N ARG A 46 -39.34 0.18 5.41
CA ARG A 46 -39.92 0.79 4.20
C ARG A 46 -40.44 -0.24 3.20
N ASP A 47 -40.32 -1.54 3.49
CA ASP A 47 -40.80 -2.62 2.62
C ASP A 47 -42.32 -2.46 2.37
N ASP A 48 -43.11 -2.21 3.42
CA ASP A 48 -44.56 -2.05 3.31
C ASP A 48 -44.96 -0.85 2.45
N GLN A 49 -44.25 0.28 2.59
CA GLN A 49 -44.46 1.47 1.77
C GLN A 49 -44.14 1.20 0.29
N TYR A 50 -43.05 0.47 0.03
CA TYR A 50 -42.65 0.10 -1.33
C TYR A 50 -43.76 -0.74 -2.02
N TYR A 51 -44.26 -1.77 -1.34
CA TYR A 51 -45.29 -2.65 -1.89
C TYR A 51 -46.65 -1.96 -2.01
N PHE A 52 -46.99 -1.06 -1.09
CA PHE A 52 -48.18 -0.22 -1.20
C PHE A 52 -48.19 0.61 -2.49
N ILE A 53 -47.06 1.23 -2.85
CA ILE A 53 -46.95 2.01 -4.10
C ILE A 53 -47.10 1.11 -5.33
N CYS A 54 -46.51 -0.08 -5.30
CA CYS A 54 -46.70 -1.05 -6.38
C CYS A 54 -48.18 -1.42 -6.55
N ASP A 55 -48.89 -1.69 -5.46
CA ASP A 55 -50.32 -2.01 -5.49
C ASP A 55 -51.17 -0.85 -6.00
N ALA A 56 -50.96 0.35 -5.46
CA ALA A 56 -51.73 1.53 -5.80
C ALA A 56 -51.61 1.90 -7.29
N LEU A 57 -50.46 1.65 -7.91
CA LEU A 57 -50.19 1.96 -9.31
C LEU A 57 -50.36 0.76 -10.25
N GLY A 58 -50.78 -0.41 -9.75
CA GLY A 58 -50.93 -1.63 -10.54
C GLY A 58 -49.62 -2.12 -11.16
N LEU A 59 -48.51 -1.88 -10.47
CA LEU A 59 -47.16 -2.21 -10.92
C LEU A 59 -46.79 -3.66 -10.59
N ARG A 60 -45.83 -4.20 -11.34
CA ARG A 60 -45.17 -5.44 -10.98
C ARG A 60 -44.44 -5.25 -9.64
N LYS A 61 -44.38 -6.31 -8.82
CA LYS A 61 -43.76 -6.29 -7.50
C LYS A 61 -42.41 -7.02 -7.51
N PRO A 62 -41.27 -6.32 -7.63
CA PRO A 62 -39.96 -6.91 -7.41
C PRO A 62 -39.82 -7.52 -6.02
N TYR A 63 -39.04 -8.60 -5.90
CA TYR A 63 -38.73 -9.20 -4.60
C TYR A 63 -37.66 -8.36 -3.91
N ILE A 64 -37.93 -7.92 -2.68
CA ILE A 64 -36.94 -7.18 -1.89
C ILE A 64 -36.11 -8.14 -1.05
N TRP A 65 -34.80 -8.15 -1.27
CA TRP A 65 -33.86 -8.94 -0.49
C TRP A 65 -32.88 -8.03 0.24
N SER A 66 -32.89 -8.12 1.57
CA SER A 66 -32.07 -7.28 2.42
C SER A 66 -30.78 -7.98 2.89
N TYR A 67 -29.69 -7.21 2.94
CA TYR A 67 -28.39 -7.62 3.45
C TYR A 67 -27.78 -6.54 4.36
N ALA A 68 -26.91 -6.92 5.28
CA ALA A 68 -26.23 -6.00 6.15
C ALA A 68 -25.14 -5.24 5.37
N ARG A 69 -25.02 -3.95 5.66
CA ARG A 69 -23.92 -3.13 5.16
C ARG A 69 -22.58 -3.64 5.68
N LEU A 70 -21.53 -3.52 4.87
CA LEU A 70 -20.15 -3.70 5.32
C LEU A 70 -19.78 -2.56 6.28
N ASN A 71 -19.23 -2.91 7.44
CA ASN A 71 -18.61 -1.97 8.37
C ASN A 71 -17.19 -2.42 8.69
N MET A 72 -16.26 -1.47 8.75
CA MET A 72 -14.85 -1.72 9.04
C MET A 72 -14.45 -1.11 10.39
N THR A 73 -13.54 -1.75 11.13
CA THR A 73 -12.96 -1.19 12.36
C THR A 73 -12.02 -0.03 12.05
N ASN A 74 -11.71 0.78 13.06
CA ASN A 74 -10.69 1.85 12.99
C ASN A 74 -10.90 2.87 11.85
N THR A 75 -12.16 3.06 11.44
CA THR A 75 -12.52 4.03 10.40
C THR A 75 -13.95 4.54 10.58
N VAL A 76 -14.37 5.48 9.73
CA VAL A 76 -15.75 5.94 9.60
C VAL A 76 -16.24 5.71 8.17
N MET A 77 -17.46 5.17 8.00
CA MET A 77 -17.99 4.85 6.67
C MET A 77 -19.15 5.74 6.21
N SER A 78 -19.65 6.64 7.06
CA SER A 78 -20.71 7.55 6.66
C SER A 78 -20.17 8.69 5.81
N LYS A 79 -20.81 8.99 4.67
CA LYS A 79 -20.43 10.10 3.78
C LYS A 79 -20.26 11.42 4.53
N ARG A 80 -21.18 11.76 5.44
CA ARG A 80 -21.09 12.99 6.25
C ARG A 80 -19.78 13.10 7.05
N LYS A 81 -19.36 12.02 7.72
CA LYS A 81 -18.11 12.00 8.51
C LYS A 81 -16.88 12.06 7.61
N LEU A 82 -16.89 11.37 6.48
CA LEU A 82 -15.79 11.43 5.49
C LEU A 82 -15.67 12.83 4.87
N THR A 83 -16.78 13.47 4.52
CA THR A 83 -16.79 14.86 4.05
C THR A 83 -16.22 15.82 5.08
N TRP A 84 -16.50 15.61 6.37
CA TRP A 84 -15.90 16.42 7.43
C TRP A 84 -14.37 16.30 7.43
N PHE A 85 -13.80 15.09 7.35
CA PHE A 85 -12.35 14.91 7.28
C PHE A 85 -11.70 15.67 6.11
N VAL A 86 -12.36 15.67 4.94
CA VAL A 86 -11.90 16.42 3.76
C VAL A 86 -11.99 17.93 4.01
N ASN A 87 -13.10 18.41 4.55
CA ASN A 87 -13.32 19.84 4.80
C ASN A 87 -12.36 20.42 5.85
N GLU A 88 -11.98 19.63 6.86
CA GLU A 88 -11.03 20.05 7.90
C GLU A 88 -9.56 19.91 7.46
N GLY A 89 -9.29 19.42 6.24
CA GLY A 89 -7.93 19.24 5.73
C GLY A 89 -7.11 18.18 6.48
N LEU A 90 -7.78 17.24 7.15
CA LEU A 90 -7.12 16.13 7.87
C LEU A 90 -6.66 15.00 6.92
N VAL A 91 -7.14 15.05 5.69
CA VAL A 91 -6.78 14.14 4.59
C VAL A 91 -6.51 14.92 3.31
N GLU A 92 -5.78 14.32 2.38
CA GLU A 92 -5.47 14.94 1.08
C GLU A 92 -6.72 15.09 0.20
N GLY A 93 -7.70 14.21 0.36
CA GLY A 93 -8.92 14.20 -0.44
C GLY A 93 -9.67 12.86 -0.35
N TRP A 94 -10.58 12.64 -1.31
CA TRP A 94 -11.41 11.43 -1.35
C TRP A 94 -10.65 10.16 -1.75
N ASP A 95 -9.47 10.32 -2.34
CA ASP A 95 -8.53 9.26 -2.71
C ASP A 95 -7.35 9.14 -1.76
N ASP A 96 -7.43 9.74 -0.56
CA ASP A 96 -6.45 9.53 0.50
C ASP A 96 -6.32 8.01 0.83
N PRO A 97 -5.11 7.44 0.85
CA PRO A 97 -4.88 6.02 1.15
C PRO A 97 -5.45 5.52 2.49
N ARG A 98 -5.70 6.43 3.45
CA ARG A 98 -6.31 6.10 4.76
C ARG A 98 -7.84 5.99 4.69
N PHE A 99 -8.47 6.49 3.63
CA PHE A 99 -9.91 6.49 3.49
C PHE A 99 -10.47 5.12 3.07
N PRO A 100 -11.64 4.71 3.60
CA PRO A 100 -12.32 3.48 3.21
C PRO A 100 -13.09 3.63 1.88
N THR A 101 -12.68 4.54 1.02
CA THR A 101 -13.26 4.71 -0.32
C THR A 101 -12.57 3.76 -1.28
N VAL A 102 -13.27 3.37 -2.35
CA VAL A 102 -12.67 2.52 -3.41
C VAL A 102 -11.42 3.19 -3.98
N ARG A 103 -11.43 4.51 -4.19
CA ARG A 103 -10.26 5.25 -4.68
C ARG A 103 -9.10 5.26 -3.66
N GLY A 104 -9.39 5.47 -2.38
CA GLY A 104 -8.38 5.49 -1.32
C GLY A 104 -7.67 4.14 -1.19
N VAL A 105 -8.44 3.05 -1.06
CA VAL A 105 -7.85 1.71 -0.94
C VAL A 105 -7.10 1.29 -2.21
N MET A 106 -7.58 1.66 -3.40
CA MET A 106 -6.87 1.38 -4.65
C MET A 106 -5.56 2.17 -4.77
N ARG A 107 -5.55 3.46 -4.39
CA ARG A 107 -4.31 4.26 -4.32
C ARG A 107 -3.33 3.68 -3.28
N ARG A 108 -3.84 3.08 -2.20
CA ARG A 108 -3.04 2.33 -1.21
C ARG A 108 -2.51 0.99 -1.73
N GLY A 109 -2.96 0.51 -2.89
CA GLY A 109 -2.49 -0.73 -3.51
C GLY A 109 -3.46 -1.91 -3.43
N MET A 110 -4.73 -1.66 -3.10
CA MET A 110 -5.80 -2.66 -3.24
C MET A 110 -6.06 -2.96 -4.73
N THR A 111 -5.99 -4.22 -5.11
CA THR A 111 -6.37 -4.68 -6.45
C THR A 111 -7.87 -4.91 -6.55
N VAL A 112 -8.44 -4.73 -7.75
CA VAL A 112 -9.85 -5.04 -8.02
C VAL A 112 -10.16 -6.50 -7.72
N GLU A 113 -9.24 -7.40 -8.11
CA GLU A 113 -9.39 -8.83 -7.86
C GLU A 113 -9.33 -9.16 -6.37
N GLY A 114 -8.40 -8.58 -5.61
CA GLY A 114 -8.32 -8.75 -4.15
C GLY A 114 -9.58 -8.26 -3.44
N LEU A 115 -10.11 -7.10 -3.84
CA LEU A 115 -11.37 -6.56 -3.33
C LEU A 115 -12.56 -7.47 -3.68
N ARG A 116 -12.63 -7.97 -4.91
CA ARG A 116 -13.69 -8.88 -5.36
C ARG A 116 -13.67 -10.19 -4.57
N GLN A 117 -12.50 -10.80 -4.39
CA GLN A 117 -12.34 -12.02 -3.62
C GLN A 117 -12.76 -11.82 -2.16
N PHE A 118 -12.42 -10.68 -1.56
CA PHE A 118 -12.89 -10.33 -0.22
C PHE A 118 -14.42 -10.21 -0.14
N ILE A 119 -15.07 -9.51 -1.08
CA ILE A 119 -16.54 -9.37 -1.08
C ILE A 119 -17.24 -10.72 -1.30
N ILE A 120 -16.72 -11.57 -2.18
CA ILE A 120 -17.26 -12.93 -2.40
C ILE A 120 -17.11 -13.77 -1.14
N ALA A 121 -15.94 -13.73 -0.49
CA ALA A 121 -15.68 -14.49 0.74
C ALA A 121 -16.52 -14.01 1.92
N GLN A 122 -16.77 -12.70 2.02
CA GLN A 122 -17.63 -12.12 3.06
C GLN A 122 -19.10 -12.54 2.87
N GLY A 123 -19.57 -12.55 1.61
CA GLY A 123 -20.94 -12.91 1.27
C GLY A 123 -22.01 -11.94 1.79
N GLY A 124 -23.25 -12.19 1.37
CA GLY A 124 -24.42 -11.46 1.88
C GLY A 124 -24.96 -12.13 3.15
N SER A 125 -25.02 -11.39 4.25
CA SER A 125 -25.67 -11.81 5.50
C SER A 125 -26.57 -10.69 6.01
N ARG A 126 -27.60 -11.02 6.79
CA ARG A 126 -28.42 -10.01 7.48
C ARG A 126 -27.78 -9.52 8.79
N SER A 127 -26.74 -10.20 9.27
CA SER A 127 -26.04 -9.84 10.51
C SER A 127 -25.06 -8.70 10.26
N VAL A 128 -25.16 -7.64 11.06
CA VAL A 128 -24.20 -6.53 11.02
C VAL A 128 -22.93 -6.95 11.75
N VAL A 129 -21.82 -7.00 11.03
CA VAL A 129 -20.51 -7.39 11.57
C VAL A 129 -19.50 -6.28 11.31
N MET A 130 -18.65 -6.01 12.31
CA MET A 130 -17.49 -5.14 12.17
C MET A 130 -16.31 -5.96 11.67
N MET A 131 -15.80 -5.62 10.50
CA MET A 131 -14.72 -6.33 9.83
C MET A 131 -13.37 -5.65 10.10
N GLU A 132 -12.35 -6.46 10.31
CA GLU A 132 -10.97 -6.01 10.46
C GLU A 132 -10.30 -5.83 9.10
N TRP A 133 -9.41 -4.85 9.01
CA TRP A 133 -8.68 -4.54 7.78
C TRP A 133 -7.73 -5.67 7.35
N ASP A 134 -7.19 -6.43 8.29
CA ASP A 134 -6.20 -7.48 7.98
C ASP A 134 -6.76 -8.53 7.01
N LYS A 135 -8.05 -8.85 7.12
CA LYS A 135 -8.72 -9.81 6.24
C LYS A 135 -8.68 -9.34 4.79
N ILE A 136 -9.09 -8.11 4.49
CA ILE A 136 -9.11 -7.60 3.11
C ILE A 136 -7.68 -7.52 2.52
N TRP A 137 -6.70 -7.13 3.33
CA TRP A 137 -5.29 -7.08 2.91
C TRP A 137 -4.70 -8.47 2.69
N SER A 138 -5.10 -9.48 3.46
CA SER A 138 -4.67 -10.87 3.25
C SER A 138 -5.17 -11.44 1.91
N PHE A 139 -6.39 -11.07 1.46
CA PHE A 139 -6.89 -11.42 0.13
C PHE A 139 -6.09 -10.71 -0.95
N ASN A 140 -5.81 -9.41 -0.78
CA ASN A 140 -5.00 -8.66 -1.72
C ASN A 140 -3.58 -9.24 -1.88
N LYS A 141 -2.94 -9.63 -0.77
CA LYS A 141 -1.61 -10.28 -0.76
C LYS A 141 -1.57 -11.52 -1.66
N LYS A 142 -2.60 -12.37 -1.62
CA LYS A 142 -2.68 -13.59 -2.45
C LYS A 142 -2.71 -13.28 -3.94
N VAL A 143 -3.25 -12.13 -4.32
CA VAL A 143 -3.30 -11.67 -5.72
C VAL A 143 -1.96 -11.06 -6.14
N ILE A 144 -1.32 -10.25 -5.29
CA ILE A 144 -0.11 -9.49 -5.67
C ILE A 144 1.20 -10.29 -5.49
N ASP A 145 1.33 -11.15 -4.48
CA ASP A 145 2.57 -11.91 -4.21
C ASP A 145 3.10 -12.71 -5.42
N PRO A 146 2.28 -13.43 -6.22
CA PRO A 146 2.79 -14.20 -7.34
C PRO A 146 3.26 -13.36 -8.55
N ILE A 147 2.87 -12.09 -8.63
CA ILE A 147 3.12 -11.22 -9.79
C ILE A 147 3.98 -9.99 -9.47
N ALA A 148 4.13 -9.62 -8.19
CA ALA A 148 4.84 -8.41 -7.79
C ALA A 148 6.35 -8.54 -8.06
N PRO A 149 6.95 -7.67 -8.90
CA PRO A 149 8.38 -7.69 -9.14
C PRO A 149 9.17 -7.27 -7.89
N ARG A 150 10.32 -7.91 -7.65
CA ARG A 150 11.09 -7.76 -6.40
C ARG A 150 12.31 -6.87 -6.55
N TYR A 151 12.32 -5.78 -5.80
CA TYR A 151 13.40 -4.81 -5.77
C TYR A 151 14.08 -4.73 -4.40
N THR A 152 15.23 -4.08 -4.36
CA THR A 152 15.99 -3.83 -3.14
C THR A 152 16.04 -2.33 -2.87
N ALA A 153 15.68 -1.94 -1.65
CA ALA A 153 15.94 -0.62 -1.10
C ALA A 153 16.33 -0.77 0.37
N LEU A 154 17.23 0.07 0.84
CA LEU A 154 17.79 0.05 2.21
C LEU A 154 17.45 1.37 2.91
N ASP A 155 17.22 1.34 4.22
CA ASP A 155 16.99 2.55 5.02
C ASP A 155 18.25 3.42 5.05
N SER A 156 18.11 4.65 4.57
CA SER A 156 19.20 5.61 4.42
C SER A 156 19.84 6.03 5.75
N THR A 157 19.13 5.89 6.87
CA THR A 157 19.60 6.30 8.19
C THR A 157 20.45 5.23 8.88
N SER A 158 20.48 4.02 8.34
CA SER A 158 21.08 2.85 8.97
C SER A 158 21.93 2.03 8.00
N LEU A 159 22.72 2.69 7.14
CA LEU A 159 23.58 2.01 6.17
C LEU A 159 24.95 1.67 6.77
N VAL A 160 25.42 0.46 6.49
CA VAL A 160 26.75 -0.02 6.86
C VAL A 160 27.51 -0.42 5.59
N PRO A 161 28.70 0.13 5.33
CA PRO A 161 29.52 -0.28 4.21
C PRO A 161 30.17 -1.64 4.46
N VAL A 162 30.16 -2.49 3.43
CA VAL A 162 30.87 -3.77 3.36
C VAL A 162 31.93 -3.67 2.27
N PHE A 163 33.19 -3.88 2.64
CA PHE A 163 34.33 -3.87 1.72
C PHE A 163 34.73 -5.30 1.38
N ILE A 164 34.72 -5.60 0.08
CA ILE A 164 35.13 -6.90 -0.46
C ILE A 164 36.63 -6.82 -0.79
N SER A 165 37.44 -7.61 -0.07
CA SER A 165 38.91 -7.59 -0.23
C SER A 165 39.39 -8.37 -1.47
N THR A 166 38.57 -9.28 -2.00
CA THR A 166 38.87 -9.93 -3.28
C THR A 166 38.74 -8.92 -4.42
N PRO A 167 39.60 -8.97 -5.46
CA PRO A 167 39.46 -8.10 -6.63
C PRO A 167 38.09 -8.29 -7.29
N VAL A 168 37.27 -7.24 -7.27
CA VAL A 168 35.96 -7.19 -7.92
C VAL A 168 35.92 -5.98 -8.83
N SER A 169 35.76 -6.19 -10.13
CA SER A 169 35.43 -5.13 -11.08
C SER A 169 33.96 -4.74 -10.95
N VAL A 170 33.64 -3.48 -11.21
CA VAL A 170 32.25 -3.05 -11.34
C VAL A 170 31.63 -3.79 -12.52
N GLU A 171 30.61 -4.61 -12.27
CA GLU A 171 29.94 -5.40 -13.30
C GLU A 171 28.41 -5.37 -13.14
N GLU A 172 27.74 -5.52 -14.27
CA GLU A 172 26.29 -5.73 -14.36
C GLU A 172 25.97 -7.23 -14.40
N ALA A 173 24.95 -7.64 -13.65
CA ALA A 173 24.45 -9.01 -13.69
C ALA A 173 22.93 -9.04 -13.85
N GLN A 174 22.43 -9.88 -14.76
CA GLN A 174 21.00 -10.13 -14.93
C GLN A 174 20.50 -11.13 -13.91
N VAL A 175 19.44 -10.78 -13.18
CA VAL A 175 18.83 -11.64 -12.17
C VAL A 175 17.30 -11.63 -12.31
N PRO A 176 16.61 -12.74 -11.97
CA PRO A 176 15.16 -12.78 -12.04
C PRO A 176 14.52 -11.69 -11.18
N LEU A 177 13.51 -11.03 -11.75
CA LEU A 177 12.75 -9.99 -11.05
C LEU A 177 11.79 -10.62 -10.02
N HIS A 178 11.30 -11.83 -10.29
CA HIS A 178 10.55 -12.64 -9.34
C HIS A 178 11.14 -14.06 -9.22
N PRO A 179 11.53 -14.53 -8.01
CA PRO A 179 12.20 -15.83 -7.83
C PRO A 179 11.40 -17.06 -8.25
N LYS A 180 10.06 -16.96 -8.24
CA LYS A 180 9.15 -18.08 -8.57
C LYS A 180 8.37 -17.88 -9.87
N ASN A 181 8.48 -16.71 -10.49
CA ASN A 181 7.68 -16.35 -11.67
C ASN A 181 8.59 -15.74 -12.75
N PRO A 182 9.11 -16.57 -13.67
CA PRO A 182 9.97 -16.10 -14.74
C PRO A 182 9.29 -15.12 -15.70
N GLU A 183 7.96 -15.12 -15.81
CA GLU A 183 7.21 -14.25 -16.74
C GLU A 183 7.30 -12.77 -16.37
N VAL A 184 7.59 -12.46 -15.10
CA VAL A 184 7.81 -11.08 -14.62
C VAL A 184 9.09 -10.47 -15.21
N GLY A 185 10.01 -11.30 -15.72
CA GLY A 185 11.24 -10.87 -16.38
C GLY A 185 12.45 -10.79 -15.46
N THR A 186 13.45 -10.00 -15.86
CA THR A 186 14.74 -9.85 -15.17
C THR A 186 15.03 -8.38 -14.86
N LYS A 187 15.93 -8.14 -13.90
CA LYS A 187 16.57 -6.84 -13.69
C LYS A 187 18.09 -6.97 -13.72
N THR A 188 18.72 -5.85 -14.00
CA THR A 188 20.15 -5.66 -13.77
C THR A 188 20.40 -5.32 -12.30
N ILE A 189 21.33 -6.04 -11.67
CA ILE A 189 21.97 -5.65 -10.41
C ILE A 189 23.43 -5.29 -10.68
N TRP A 190 24.00 -4.48 -9.78
CA TRP A 190 25.39 -4.06 -9.84
C TRP A 190 26.19 -4.76 -8.76
N ARG A 191 27.42 -5.18 -9.10
CA ARG A 191 28.40 -5.73 -8.16
C ARG A 191 29.62 -4.82 -8.15
N SER A 192 30.19 -4.59 -6.97
CA SER A 192 31.40 -3.79 -6.79
C SER A 192 32.16 -4.25 -5.55
N ALA A 193 33.34 -3.68 -5.31
CA ALA A 193 34.10 -3.94 -4.09
C ALA A 193 33.49 -3.28 -2.83
N LYS A 194 32.53 -2.36 -2.97
CA LYS A 194 31.91 -1.62 -1.87
C LYS A 194 30.40 -1.78 -1.90
N LEU A 195 29.84 -2.41 -0.88
CA LEU A 195 28.42 -2.70 -0.79
C LEU A 195 27.82 -1.97 0.40
N LEU A 196 26.51 -1.78 0.37
CA LEU A 196 25.72 -1.24 1.46
C LEU A 196 24.75 -2.31 1.95
N VAL A 197 24.67 -2.46 3.26
CA VAL A 197 23.68 -3.30 3.95
C VAL A 197 23.05 -2.49 5.09
N GLU A 198 21.93 -2.96 5.63
CA GLU A 198 21.29 -2.29 6.76
C GLU A 198 21.93 -2.68 8.10
N GLN A 199 21.91 -1.74 9.04
CA GLN A 199 22.44 -1.90 10.39
C GLN A 199 21.84 -3.10 11.13
N VAL A 200 20.55 -3.38 10.89
CA VAL A 200 19.82 -4.50 11.49
C VAL A 200 20.44 -5.84 11.10
N ASP A 201 20.80 -6.00 9.83
CA ASP A 201 21.47 -7.21 9.33
C ASP A 201 22.94 -7.22 9.77
N ALA A 202 23.63 -6.08 9.63
CA ALA A 202 25.05 -5.95 9.97
C ALA A 202 25.35 -6.29 11.45
N ARG A 203 24.42 -5.98 12.37
CA ARG A 203 24.58 -6.29 13.80
C ARG A 203 24.60 -7.79 14.10
N GLU A 204 23.87 -8.58 13.31
CA GLU A 204 23.79 -10.03 13.48
C GLU A 204 24.99 -10.77 12.89
N MET A 205 25.75 -10.13 11.99
CA MET A 205 26.97 -10.68 11.39
C MET A 205 28.14 -10.72 12.38
N LYS A 206 28.92 -11.81 12.32
CA LYS A 206 30.14 -12.01 13.10
C LYS A 206 31.31 -12.39 12.19
N SER A 207 32.52 -12.14 12.68
CA SER A 207 33.75 -12.59 12.04
C SER A 207 33.75 -14.11 11.91
N GLY A 208 33.98 -14.62 10.69
CA GLY A 208 33.94 -16.04 10.35
C GLY A 208 32.62 -16.52 9.76
N ASP A 209 31.55 -15.73 9.84
CA ASP A 209 30.24 -16.10 9.29
C ASP A 209 30.27 -16.14 7.76
N THR A 210 29.49 -17.07 7.19
CA THR A 210 29.15 -17.07 5.76
C THR A 210 27.73 -16.54 5.60
N VAL A 211 27.59 -15.40 4.91
CA VAL A 211 26.33 -14.70 4.70
C VAL A 211 25.97 -14.75 3.21
N THR A 212 24.72 -15.06 2.89
CA THR A 212 24.21 -15.06 1.52
C THR A 212 23.71 -13.67 1.15
N PHE A 213 24.42 -13.03 0.23
CA PHE A 213 24.00 -11.79 -0.41
C PHE A 213 23.02 -12.15 -1.53
N VAL A 214 21.75 -11.73 -1.36
CA VAL A 214 20.66 -12.16 -2.26
C VAL A 214 21.01 -11.82 -3.71
N ASN A 215 20.83 -12.78 -4.61
CA ASN A 215 21.15 -12.68 -6.05
C ASN A 215 22.65 -12.51 -6.41
N TRP A 216 23.58 -12.67 -5.45
CA TRP A 216 25.02 -12.74 -5.72
C TRP A 216 25.63 -14.06 -5.30
N GLY A 217 25.48 -14.44 -4.03
CA GLY A 217 26.09 -15.66 -3.50
C GLY A 217 26.57 -15.51 -2.07
N ASN A 218 27.39 -16.47 -1.64
CA ASN A 218 27.95 -16.49 -0.30
C ASN A 218 29.19 -15.60 -0.20
N ILE A 219 29.23 -14.80 0.86
CA ILE A 219 30.32 -13.90 1.20
C ILE A 219 30.73 -14.21 2.64
N LYS A 220 32.03 -14.44 2.85
CA LYS A 220 32.61 -14.74 4.15
C LYS A 220 33.03 -13.45 4.85
N ILE A 221 32.50 -13.22 6.04
CA ILE A 221 32.81 -12.06 6.87
C ILE A 221 34.16 -12.27 7.54
N MET A 222 35.11 -11.38 7.28
CA MET A 222 36.48 -11.46 7.82
C MET A 222 36.66 -10.63 9.08
N SER A 223 36.04 -9.46 9.15
CA SER A 223 36.01 -8.64 10.35
C SER A 223 34.79 -7.73 10.37
N VAL A 224 34.33 -7.39 11.56
CA VAL A 224 33.20 -6.48 11.81
C VAL A 224 33.68 -5.42 12.78
N GLU A 225 33.77 -4.18 12.32
CA GLU A 225 34.18 -3.06 13.16
C GLU A 225 32.96 -2.41 13.80
N LYS A 226 33.02 -2.24 15.11
CA LYS A 226 31.91 -1.70 15.91
C LYS A 226 32.39 -0.53 16.75
N LYS A 227 31.58 0.53 16.79
CA LYS A 227 31.71 1.61 17.76
C LYS A 227 30.51 1.50 18.71
N GLN A 228 30.78 1.10 19.95
CA GLN A 228 29.74 0.69 20.91
C GLN A 228 28.88 -0.45 20.33
N ASP A 229 27.59 -0.20 20.07
CA ASP A 229 26.64 -1.17 19.51
C ASP A 229 26.28 -0.90 18.03
N THR A 230 26.98 0.05 17.40
CA THR A 230 26.79 0.42 16.00
C THR A 230 27.94 -0.12 15.16
N VAL A 231 27.63 -0.97 14.19
CA VAL A 231 28.60 -1.48 13.21
C VAL A 231 28.95 -0.35 12.25
N THR A 232 30.25 -0.02 12.14
CA THR A 232 30.73 1.09 11.29
C THR A 232 31.17 0.60 9.93
N GLN A 233 31.78 -0.57 9.85
CA GLN A 233 32.20 -1.19 8.59
C GLN A 233 32.40 -2.69 8.75
N ILE A 234 32.34 -3.40 7.62
CA ILE A 234 32.54 -4.84 7.54
C ILE A 234 33.56 -5.12 6.45
N HIS A 235 34.53 -5.98 6.70
CA HIS A 235 35.44 -6.51 5.67
C HIS A 235 35.09 -7.96 5.38
N ALA A 236 35.01 -8.30 4.11
CA ALA A 236 34.54 -9.60 3.69
C ALA A 236 35.25 -10.08 2.41
N VAL A 237 35.15 -11.38 2.14
CA VAL A 237 35.79 -12.06 1.00
C VAL A 237 34.72 -12.88 0.28
N LEU A 238 34.75 -12.87 -1.05
CA LEU A 238 33.83 -13.69 -1.85
C LEU A 238 34.10 -15.18 -1.65
N ASP A 239 33.04 -15.96 -1.39
CA ASP A 239 33.06 -17.42 -1.29
C ASP A 239 32.01 -18.01 -2.25
N LEU A 240 32.12 -17.67 -3.54
CA LEU A 240 31.12 -18.03 -4.55
C LEU A 240 31.10 -19.54 -4.88
N ALA A 241 32.18 -20.26 -4.55
CA ALA A 241 32.25 -21.71 -4.70
C ALA A 241 31.32 -22.41 -3.70
N ASN A 242 31.04 -21.78 -2.56
CA ASN A 242 30.14 -22.28 -1.55
C ASN A 242 28.69 -21.99 -1.93
N GLN A 243 27.98 -23.01 -2.43
CA GLN A 243 26.56 -22.92 -2.81
C GLN A 243 25.60 -23.40 -1.71
N ASP A 244 26.05 -23.56 -0.46
CA ASP A 244 25.13 -23.84 0.65
C ASP A 244 24.43 -22.55 1.10
N PHE A 245 23.21 -22.34 0.57
CA PHE A 245 22.35 -21.20 0.91
C PHE A 245 21.27 -21.53 1.95
N LYS A 246 21.24 -22.77 2.48
CA LYS A 246 20.15 -23.24 3.35
C LYS A 246 20.37 -22.88 4.81
N LYS A 247 21.63 -22.85 5.25
CA LYS A 247 22.01 -22.61 6.65
C LYS A 247 22.55 -21.22 6.92
N THR A 248 22.63 -20.39 5.90
CA THR A 248 23.25 -19.06 5.93
C THR A 248 22.20 -17.97 6.11
N MET A 249 22.57 -16.92 6.84
CA MET A 249 21.79 -15.68 6.91
C MET A 249 21.69 -15.05 5.51
N LYS A 250 20.51 -14.57 5.13
CA LYS A 250 20.28 -13.90 3.84
C LYS A 250 20.13 -12.42 4.04
N VAL A 251 20.87 -11.63 3.28
CA VAL A 251 20.87 -10.16 3.39
C VAL A 251 20.58 -9.49 2.07
N THR A 252 19.84 -8.38 2.16
CA THR A 252 19.60 -7.46 1.05
C THR A 252 20.70 -6.42 1.04
N TRP A 253 21.22 -6.11 -0.14
CA TRP A 253 22.39 -5.27 -0.32
C TRP A 253 22.26 -4.46 -1.61
N ILE A 254 23.00 -3.36 -1.70
CA ILE A 254 23.14 -2.58 -2.93
C ILE A 254 24.62 -2.26 -3.11
N ALA A 255 25.16 -2.42 -4.33
CA ALA A 255 26.50 -1.97 -4.64
C ALA A 255 26.57 -0.44 -4.64
N GLU A 256 27.61 0.09 -4.02
CA GLU A 256 28.05 1.45 -4.30
C GLU A 256 29.14 1.35 -5.37
N ALA A 257 28.86 1.88 -6.55
CA ALA A 257 29.75 1.83 -7.70
C ALA A 257 29.88 3.21 -8.32
N ASP A 258 31.11 3.56 -8.73
CA ASP A 258 31.41 4.81 -9.44
C ASP A 258 31.02 4.71 -10.93
N ALA A 259 29.75 4.41 -11.19
CA ALA A 259 29.17 4.36 -12.54
C ALA A 259 27.82 5.09 -12.56
N PRO A 260 27.57 6.02 -13.51
CA PRO A 260 26.30 6.74 -13.58
C PRO A 260 25.06 5.84 -13.71
N SER A 261 25.19 4.70 -14.39
CA SER A 261 24.15 3.68 -14.55
C SER A 261 23.93 2.83 -13.29
N ALA A 262 24.84 2.90 -12.32
CA ALA A 262 24.78 2.23 -11.03
C ALA A 262 24.35 3.18 -9.89
N ALA A 263 23.98 4.43 -10.21
CA ALA A 263 23.62 5.44 -9.21
C ALA A 263 22.42 4.99 -8.38
N LEU A 264 22.55 5.12 -7.05
CA LEU A 264 21.49 4.82 -6.10
C LEU A 264 20.29 5.74 -6.32
N ILE A 265 19.09 5.18 -6.22
CA ILE A 265 17.87 5.94 -6.42
C ILE A 265 17.34 6.43 -5.07
N PRO A 266 17.06 7.72 -4.87
CA PRO A 266 16.41 8.17 -3.66
C PRO A 266 14.97 7.68 -3.64
N VAL A 267 14.60 6.98 -2.57
CA VAL A 267 13.27 6.38 -2.38
C VAL A 267 12.66 6.93 -1.10
N MET A 268 11.41 7.34 -1.16
CA MET A 268 10.58 7.66 0.00
C MET A 268 9.49 6.60 0.11
N THR A 269 9.44 5.88 1.23
CA THR A 269 8.31 5.01 1.53
C THR A 269 7.37 5.70 2.51
N VAL A 270 6.07 5.43 2.37
CA VAL A 270 5.02 5.93 3.25
C VAL A 270 4.24 4.75 3.83
N ASP A 271 4.19 4.65 5.15
CA ASP A 271 3.29 3.75 5.86
C ASP A 271 2.09 4.56 6.39
N TYR A 272 0.89 4.02 6.24
CA TYR A 272 -0.35 4.65 6.66
C TYR A 272 -0.99 3.85 7.78
N ASP A 273 -1.14 4.46 8.94
CA ASP A 273 -1.91 3.88 10.03
C ASP A 273 -3.41 4.18 9.86
N HIS A 274 -4.23 3.59 10.72
CA HIS A 274 -5.66 3.84 10.75
C HIS A 274 -5.97 5.30 11.07
N ILE A 275 -7.00 5.85 10.41
CA ILE A 275 -7.45 7.23 10.62
C ILE A 275 -8.18 7.43 11.96
N ILE A 276 -8.72 6.34 12.53
CA ILE A 276 -9.31 6.32 13.87
C ILE A 276 -8.48 5.37 14.76
N SER A 277 -8.06 5.86 15.92
CA SER A 277 -7.25 5.11 16.88
C SER A 277 -8.04 4.01 17.62
N LYS A 278 -9.35 4.22 17.82
CA LYS A 278 -10.25 3.26 18.47
C LYS A 278 -10.91 2.31 17.46
N ALA A 279 -10.83 1.01 17.71
CA ALA A 279 -11.33 -0.02 16.78
C ALA A 279 -12.85 0.05 16.55
N ILE A 280 -13.63 0.19 17.62
CA ILE A 280 -15.09 0.31 17.57
C ILE A 280 -15.48 1.53 18.41
N ILE A 281 -16.21 2.45 17.79
CA ILE A 281 -16.72 3.66 18.44
C ILE A 281 -18.14 3.36 18.91
N ALA A 282 -18.43 3.57 20.20
CA ALA A 282 -19.78 3.40 20.74
C ALA A 282 -20.71 4.51 20.22
N LYS A 283 -22.04 4.28 20.27
CA LYS A 283 -23.02 5.21 19.67
C LYS A 283 -23.04 6.58 20.36
N GLU A 284 -22.70 6.59 21.64
CA GLU A 284 -22.77 7.71 22.57
C GLU A 284 -21.47 8.54 22.55
N GLU A 285 -20.43 8.04 21.87
CA GLU A 285 -19.12 8.70 21.81
C GLU A 285 -19.00 9.58 20.57
N ASP A 286 -18.36 10.74 20.73
CA ASP A 286 -17.93 11.54 19.60
C ASP A 286 -16.66 10.94 18.98
N TRP A 287 -16.80 10.45 17.75
CA TRP A 287 -15.72 9.88 16.96
C TRP A 287 -14.57 10.86 16.70
N LYS A 288 -14.82 12.17 16.79
CA LYS A 288 -13.78 13.20 16.63
C LYS A 288 -12.70 13.12 17.70
N ASN A 289 -13.01 12.59 18.88
CA ASN A 289 -12.04 12.41 19.97
C ASN A 289 -11.02 11.28 19.68
N TYR A 290 -11.27 10.47 18.65
CA TYR A 290 -10.47 9.29 18.31
C TYR A 290 -9.73 9.44 16.98
N ILE A 291 -9.56 10.65 16.48
CA ILE A 291 -8.79 10.93 15.26
C ILE A 291 -7.32 10.59 15.50
N ASN A 292 -6.72 9.83 14.58
CA ASN A 292 -5.29 9.55 14.59
C ASN A 292 -4.50 10.58 13.77
N TYR A 293 -3.89 11.53 14.46
CA TYR A 293 -3.04 12.55 13.86
C TYR A 293 -1.65 12.04 13.47
N ASP A 294 -1.24 10.87 13.97
CA ASP A 294 0.03 10.22 13.66
C ASP A 294 -0.20 9.03 12.71
N SER A 295 -0.96 9.27 11.64
CA SER A 295 -1.41 8.23 10.71
C SER A 295 -0.59 8.12 9.41
N VAL A 296 0.50 8.89 9.29
CA VAL A 296 1.35 8.91 8.10
C VAL A 296 2.81 8.92 8.52
N HIS A 297 3.58 7.91 8.10
CA HIS A 297 4.98 7.74 8.47
C HIS A 297 5.86 7.62 7.24
N TYR A 298 6.73 8.60 7.04
CA TYR A 298 7.69 8.61 5.94
C TYR A 298 9.03 7.98 6.36
N THR A 299 9.58 7.12 5.50
CA THR A 299 10.93 6.55 5.68
C THR A 299 11.79 6.83 4.45
N LYS A 300 12.96 7.42 4.68
CA LYS A 300 13.96 7.72 3.64
C LYS A 300 14.79 6.48 3.34
N MET A 301 14.89 6.12 2.09
CA MET A 301 15.57 4.91 1.63
C MET A 301 16.47 5.19 0.43
N VAL A 302 17.46 4.33 0.22
CA VAL A 302 18.27 4.26 -1.00
C VAL A 302 17.90 2.98 -1.74
N GLY A 303 17.53 3.12 -3.01
CA GLY A 303 17.05 2.06 -3.88
C GLY A 303 18.11 1.63 -4.90
N GLU A 304 18.01 0.39 -5.36
CA GLU A 304 18.83 -0.08 -6.47
C GLU A 304 18.48 0.65 -7.79
N PRO A 305 19.41 0.75 -8.76
CA PRO A 305 19.19 1.46 -10.02
C PRO A 305 18.00 0.95 -10.84
N ALA A 306 17.67 -0.34 -10.75
CA ALA A 306 16.54 -0.95 -11.46
C ALA A 306 15.17 -0.35 -11.09
N LEU A 307 15.07 0.37 -9.95
CA LEU A 307 13.85 1.07 -9.55
C LEU A 307 13.47 2.23 -10.48
N LEU A 308 14.37 2.71 -11.35
CA LEU A 308 14.05 3.68 -12.40
C LEU A 308 12.97 3.20 -13.38
N ASN A 309 12.81 1.88 -13.50
CA ASN A 309 11.82 1.28 -14.38
C ASN A 309 10.42 1.22 -13.76
N VAL A 310 10.28 1.49 -12.46
CA VAL A 310 8.99 1.45 -11.75
C VAL A 310 8.14 2.66 -12.15
N LYS A 311 6.90 2.39 -12.55
CA LYS A 311 5.92 3.37 -13.00
C LYS A 311 4.81 3.60 -12.00
N LYS A 312 4.15 4.76 -12.09
CA LYS A 312 3.02 5.08 -11.22
C LYS A 312 1.93 4.01 -11.36
N GLY A 313 1.49 3.47 -10.24
CA GLY A 313 0.51 2.38 -10.16
C GLY A 313 1.12 0.98 -10.14
N ASP A 314 2.41 0.82 -10.41
CA ASP A 314 3.07 -0.48 -10.30
C ASP A 314 3.11 -0.94 -8.86
N ILE A 315 2.75 -2.21 -8.66
CA ILE A 315 2.87 -2.90 -7.37
C ILE A 315 4.15 -3.70 -7.37
N ILE A 316 5.04 -3.41 -6.42
CA ILE A 316 6.34 -4.05 -6.27
C ILE A 316 6.51 -4.62 -4.87
N GLN A 317 7.48 -5.50 -4.70
CA GLN A 317 7.94 -5.95 -3.38
C GLN A 317 9.35 -5.43 -3.12
N LEU A 318 9.54 -4.68 -2.04
CA LEU A 318 10.88 -4.45 -1.50
C LEU A 318 11.26 -5.69 -0.68
N GLN A 319 12.30 -6.40 -1.13
CA GLN A 319 12.72 -7.66 -0.54
C GLN A 319 12.96 -7.51 0.96
N ARG A 320 12.42 -8.45 1.74
CA ARG A 320 12.48 -8.46 3.23
C ARG A 320 11.84 -7.26 3.93
N LYS A 321 11.11 -6.38 3.22
CA LYS A 321 10.39 -5.23 3.80
C LYS A 321 8.88 -5.33 3.62
N GLY A 322 8.41 -5.58 2.41
CA GLY A 322 6.98 -5.73 2.12
C GLY A 322 6.58 -5.31 0.72
N PHE A 323 5.27 -5.18 0.51
CA PHE A 323 4.69 -4.75 -0.76
C PHE A 323 4.44 -3.25 -0.77
N TYR A 324 4.61 -2.64 -1.93
CA TYR A 324 4.45 -1.21 -2.13
C TYR A 324 3.79 -0.94 -3.47
N ILE A 325 2.99 0.13 -3.56
CA ILE A 325 2.51 0.69 -4.83
C ILE A 325 3.24 2.01 -5.10
N CYS A 326 3.65 2.23 -6.34
CA CYS A 326 4.28 3.49 -6.75
C CYS A 326 3.23 4.60 -6.90
N ASP A 327 3.26 5.60 -6.02
CA ASP A 327 2.35 6.76 -6.08
C ASP A 327 2.92 7.87 -6.98
N HIS A 328 4.25 8.03 -6.96
CA HIS A 328 4.99 8.98 -7.80
C HIS A 328 6.32 8.37 -8.26
N GLU A 329 6.60 8.46 -9.55
CA GLU A 329 7.86 8.00 -10.16
C GLU A 329 9.04 8.86 -9.73
N HIS A 330 10.23 8.28 -9.74
CA HIS A 330 11.46 9.05 -9.61
C HIS A 330 11.61 10.03 -10.77
N GLN A 331 11.90 11.29 -10.47
CA GLN A 331 12.21 12.30 -11.48
C GLN A 331 13.57 12.91 -11.17
N LYS A 332 14.43 12.91 -12.18
CA LYS A 332 15.70 13.65 -12.13
C LYS A 332 15.41 15.12 -11.88
N ARG A 333 16.42 15.81 -11.33
CA ARG A 333 16.38 17.24 -11.06
C ARG A 333 15.83 18.01 -12.26
N SER A 334 14.66 18.63 -12.08
CA SER A 334 14.03 19.44 -13.12
C SER A 334 14.73 20.79 -13.23
N GLU A 335 14.85 21.31 -14.46
CA GLU A 335 15.35 22.66 -14.72
C GLU A 335 14.47 23.75 -14.08
N PHE A 336 13.19 23.45 -13.84
CA PHE A 336 12.22 24.39 -13.28
C PHE A 336 12.17 24.38 -11.74
N SER A 337 12.13 23.20 -11.12
CA SER A 337 12.05 23.09 -9.65
C SER A 337 13.42 23.09 -8.98
N GLY A 338 14.47 22.71 -9.72
CA GLY A 338 15.81 22.56 -9.16
C GLY A 338 15.94 21.46 -8.10
N VAL A 339 14.91 20.62 -7.91
CA VAL A 339 14.84 19.56 -6.88
C VAL A 339 14.67 18.19 -7.56
N GLU A 340 15.39 17.20 -7.04
CA GLU A 340 15.21 15.79 -7.40
C GLU A 340 14.00 15.21 -6.67
N THR A 341 13.07 14.59 -7.41
CA THR A 341 11.88 13.96 -6.82
C THR A 341 12.18 12.49 -6.53
N PRO A 342 12.18 12.06 -5.26
CA PRO A 342 12.40 10.66 -4.92
C PRO A 342 11.24 9.79 -5.42
N LEU A 343 11.53 8.50 -5.65
CA LEU A 343 10.48 7.50 -5.91
C LEU A 343 9.58 7.39 -4.68
N LEU A 344 8.28 7.68 -4.80
CA LEU A 344 7.33 7.58 -3.69
C LEU A 344 6.57 6.26 -3.72
N LEU A 345 6.76 5.46 -2.69
CA LEU A 345 6.19 4.12 -2.54
C LEU A 345 5.25 4.08 -1.33
N ILE A 346 3.98 3.75 -1.55
CA ILE A 346 3.00 3.55 -0.47
C ILE A 346 3.03 2.08 -0.04
N TYR A 347 3.20 1.82 1.25
CA TYR A 347 3.17 0.48 1.81
C TYR A 347 1.78 -0.15 1.68
N ILE A 348 1.74 -1.37 1.14
CA ILE A 348 0.55 -2.20 1.03
C ILE A 348 0.57 -3.20 2.20
N PRO A 349 -0.42 -3.15 3.11
CA PRO A 349 -0.49 -4.13 4.19
C PRO A 349 -0.68 -5.54 3.66
N ASP A 350 -0.18 -6.52 4.41
CA ASP A 350 -0.12 -7.92 3.98
C ASP A 350 -1.01 -8.84 4.84
N GLY A 351 -1.84 -8.25 5.71
CA GLY A 351 -2.80 -8.95 6.57
C GLY A 351 -2.19 -9.53 7.85
N HIS A 352 -0.93 -9.24 8.16
CA HIS A 352 -0.35 -9.49 9.48
C HIS A 352 -0.30 -8.19 10.29
N VAL A 353 -0.72 -8.26 11.54
CA VAL A 353 -0.50 -7.17 12.50
C VAL A 353 1.01 -7.05 12.70
N LYS A 354 1.61 -5.95 12.21
CA LYS A 354 2.94 -5.58 12.68
C LYS A 354 2.80 -5.28 14.17
N GLU A 355 3.41 -6.07 15.04
CA GLU A 355 3.64 -5.64 16.42
C GLU A 355 4.31 -4.27 16.33
N THR A 356 3.64 -3.25 16.85
CA THR A 356 4.16 -1.89 16.87
C THR A 356 5.32 -1.87 17.87
N ALA A 357 6.48 -2.34 17.45
CA ALA A 357 7.72 -2.19 18.20
C ALA A 357 7.86 -0.70 18.52
N ASN A 358 8.00 -0.38 19.81
CA ASN A 358 8.18 0.97 20.36
C ASN A 358 9.00 1.89 19.43
N LYS A 359 8.35 2.58 18.50
CA LYS A 359 8.98 3.60 17.67
C LYS A 359 8.94 4.88 18.48
N ALA A 360 10.10 5.28 18.98
CA ALA A 360 10.27 6.55 19.67
C ALA A 360 9.66 7.68 18.82
N LYS A 361 8.74 8.45 19.41
CA LYS A 361 8.10 9.62 18.79
C LYS A 361 9.17 10.57 18.24
N GLN A 362 9.45 10.51 16.94
CA GLN A 362 10.12 11.59 16.24
C GLN A 362 9.09 12.30 15.37
N VAL A 363 8.45 13.29 15.97
CA VAL A 363 7.68 14.29 15.24
C VAL A 363 8.67 15.12 14.43
N LYS A 364 8.78 14.87 13.13
CA LYS A 364 9.33 15.84 12.18
C LYS A 364 8.21 16.26 11.25
N LYS A 365 7.64 17.43 11.56
CA LYS A 365 6.76 18.20 10.70
C LYS A 365 7.53 18.48 9.41
N PHE A 366 7.14 17.86 8.32
CA PHE A 366 7.70 18.17 7.00
C PHE A 366 7.01 19.45 6.54
N GLU A 367 7.74 20.57 6.54
CA GLU A 367 7.30 21.79 5.86
C GLU A 367 7.29 21.50 4.35
N MET A 368 6.10 21.58 3.74
CA MET A 368 6.01 21.60 2.29
C MET A 368 6.72 22.85 1.79
N LEU A 369 7.81 22.65 1.04
CA LEU A 369 8.46 23.72 0.29
C LEU A 369 7.47 24.26 -0.75
N SER A 370 7.19 25.55 -0.63
CA SER A 370 6.61 26.42 -1.66
C SER A 370 7.51 26.53 -2.88
#